data_AF-A0A9E1YXL2-F1
#
_entry.id   AF-A0A9E1YXL2-F1
#
_cell.length_a   1.000
_cell.length_b   1.000
_cell.length_c   1.000
_cell.angle_alpha   90.00
_cell.angle_beta   90.00
_cell.angle_gamma   90.00
#
_symmetry.space_group_name_H-M   'P 1'
#
loop_
_entity.id
_entity.type
_entity.pdbx_description
1 polymer ?
#
loop_
_entity_poly.entity_id
_entity_poly.type
_entity_poly.pdbx_seq_one_letter_code
_entity_poly.pdbx_strand_id
1 'polypeptide(L)'
;MPFIGGLFHAERTTSTRTEVIIVLTPHVLPQSGRALSAMPKDDPRFDNVGNELFRDSYRIRENDVFDLAFIENNEQLKMYREIAHQLIAQDYSYRNNPAIAAFAGNHFPGESILVTRMVYEIIKHLNLAAAIPASRLAFFKKEQVNGMGVEFIDQTMSAAVGSIDANAFFAEGTNKALTITFEEGIAIPYVQSVRCDGEKQWKSLLLALNKDTPSGSKRRSIVIHSPSDLMRLRRAVALKDVVDLNNGSETLALDQFSVGQYVLVPEEDPKQVHIIDAEVAEYFYHTEHYYAATLDEIKKSIDILERIVEQLPAHN
;
A
#
# COMPACT_ATOMS: atom_id res chain seq x y z
N MET A 1 82.63 -21.70 -1.48
CA MET A 1 82.11 -22.68 -0.50
C MET A 1 80.69 -22.26 -0.07
N PRO A 2 79.64 -22.63 -0.82
CA PRO A 2 78.23 -22.42 -0.44
C PRO A 2 77.71 -23.59 0.40
N PHE A 3 78.43 -23.98 1.46
CA PHE A 3 78.15 -25.21 2.23
C PHE A 3 77.93 -24.98 3.73
N ILE A 4 77.84 -23.73 4.21
CA ILE A 4 77.59 -23.42 5.63
C ILE A 4 76.53 -22.31 5.78
N GLY A 5 75.35 -22.52 5.17
CA GLY A 5 74.19 -21.61 5.33
C GLY A 5 72.89 -22.30 5.77
N GLY A 6 72.88 -23.64 5.84
CA GLY A 6 71.67 -24.43 6.09
C GLY A 6 71.35 -24.72 7.56
N LEU A 7 72.14 -24.24 8.52
CA LEU A 7 72.02 -24.65 9.93
C LEU A 7 71.05 -23.81 10.79
N PHE A 8 70.42 -22.76 10.25
CA PHE A 8 69.45 -21.94 11.00
C PHE A 8 68.30 -21.38 10.14
N HIS A 9 67.77 -22.14 9.18
CA HIS A 9 66.55 -21.76 8.46
C HIS A 9 65.37 -22.62 8.91
N ALA A 10 64.34 -21.97 9.48
CA ALA A 10 63.03 -22.56 9.71
C ALA A 10 62.08 -21.98 8.67
N GLU A 11 61.75 -22.74 7.64
CA GLU A 11 60.80 -22.34 6.60
C GLU A 11 59.44 -22.97 6.90
N ARG A 12 58.43 -22.13 7.09
CA ARG A 12 57.05 -22.57 7.35
C ARG A 12 56.15 -22.09 6.22
N THR A 13 56.04 -22.90 5.18
CA THR A 13 55.07 -22.71 4.09
C THR A 13 53.71 -23.20 4.58
N THR A 14 52.81 -22.26 4.87
CA THR A 14 51.42 -22.58 5.22
C THR A 14 50.55 -22.13 4.06
N SER A 15 49.94 -23.09 3.35
CA SER A 15 48.97 -22.82 2.28
C SER A 15 47.58 -23.18 2.77
N THR A 16 46.78 -22.17 3.10
CA THR A 16 45.36 -22.33 3.42
C THR A 16 44.54 -22.12 2.15
N ARG A 17 43.84 -23.17 1.70
CA ARG A 17 42.87 -23.12 0.60
C ARG A 17 41.48 -23.25 1.19
N THR A 18 40.72 -22.16 1.16
CA THR A 18 39.32 -22.14 1.59
C THR A 18 38.45 -22.42 0.37
N GLU A 19 37.70 -23.51 0.39
CA GLU A 19 36.67 -23.81 -0.59
C GLU A 19 35.30 -23.56 0.04
N VAL A 20 34.55 -22.62 -0.52
CA VAL A 20 33.16 -22.35 -0.13
C VAL A 20 32.27 -22.97 -1.19
N ILE A 21 31.60 -24.06 -0.83
CA ILE A 21 30.65 -24.75 -1.70
C ILE A 21 29.26 -24.34 -1.27
N ILE A 22 28.57 -23.57 -2.11
CA ILE A 22 27.16 -23.19 -1.91
C ILE A 22 26.33 -24.14 -2.77
N VAL A 23 25.61 -25.05 -2.12
CA VAL A 23 24.67 -25.95 -2.80
C VAL A 23 23.27 -25.36 -2.65
N LEU A 24 22.64 -25.02 -3.77
CA LEU A 24 21.25 -24.56 -3.82
C LEU A 24 20.39 -25.70 -4.37
N THR A 25 19.48 -26.21 -3.55
CA THR A 25 18.45 -27.15 -3.99
C THR A 25 17.14 -26.38 -4.12
N PRO A 26 16.71 -26.00 -5.33
CA PRO A 26 15.45 -25.29 -5.49
C PRO A 26 14.28 -26.24 -5.23
N HIS A 27 13.25 -25.73 -4.56
CA HIS A 27 11.96 -26.39 -4.41
C HIS A 27 10.89 -25.55 -5.09
N VAL A 28 10.03 -26.18 -5.90
CA VAL A 28 8.86 -25.53 -6.48
C VAL A 28 7.76 -25.49 -5.42
N LEU A 29 7.39 -24.30 -4.98
CA LEU A 29 6.26 -24.12 -4.07
C LEU A 29 4.95 -24.15 -4.88
N PRO A 30 3.96 -24.99 -4.53
CA PRO A 30 2.65 -24.96 -5.15
C PRO A 30 1.89 -23.69 -4.72
N GLN A 31 1.00 -23.21 -5.59
CA GLN A 31 0.17 -22.02 -5.34
C GLN A 31 -0.92 -22.23 -4.26
N SER A 32 -1.03 -23.42 -3.67
CA SER A 32 -2.04 -23.71 -2.66
C SER A 32 -1.62 -23.19 -1.28
N GLY A 33 -2.49 -22.41 -0.65
CA GLY A 33 -2.31 -21.74 0.66
C GLY A 33 -2.22 -22.65 1.88
N ARG A 34 -1.58 -23.82 1.77
CA ARG A 34 -1.21 -24.65 2.92
C ARG A 34 0.29 -24.55 3.15
N ALA A 35 0.68 -24.14 4.36
CA ALA A 35 2.06 -24.14 4.80
C ALA A 35 2.69 -25.53 4.59
N LEU A 36 3.66 -25.61 3.68
CA LEU A 36 4.43 -26.83 3.45
C LEU A 36 5.61 -26.91 4.42
N SER A 37 6.07 -28.12 4.72
CA SER A 37 7.31 -28.35 5.49
C SER A 37 8.54 -27.64 4.87
N ALA A 38 8.51 -27.38 3.56
CA ALA A 38 9.57 -26.67 2.83
C ALA A 38 9.47 -25.13 2.91
N MET A 39 8.38 -24.57 3.47
CA MET A 39 8.27 -23.13 3.67
C MET A 39 9.06 -22.72 4.94
N PRO A 40 9.82 -21.61 4.90
CA PRO A 40 10.45 -21.07 6.09
C PRO A 40 9.40 -20.78 7.17
N LYS A 41 9.75 -21.05 8.43
CA LYS A 41 8.90 -20.66 9.57
C LYS A 41 8.69 -19.15 9.57
N ASP A 42 7.57 -18.71 10.11
CA ASP A 42 7.28 -17.31 10.41
C ASP A 42 8.10 -16.81 11.60
N ASP A 43 9.41 -16.76 11.39
CA ASP A 43 10.43 -16.36 12.35
C ASP A 43 11.14 -15.10 11.84
N PRO A 44 11.24 -14.03 12.65
CA PRO A 44 11.89 -12.77 12.25
C PRO A 44 13.34 -12.91 11.78
N ARG A 45 14.03 -14.00 12.12
CA ARG A 45 15.41 -14.25 11.66
C ARG A 45 15.54 -14.49 10.17
N PHE A 46 14.42 -14.70 9.46
CA PHE A 46 14.39 -14.80 8.00
C PHE A 46 14.13 -13.45 7.30
N ASP A 47 13.92 -12.37 8.07
CA ASP A 47 13.83 -11.02 7.54
C ASP A 47 15.23 -10.41 7.45
N ASN A 48 15.49 -9.63 6.40
CA ASN A 48 16.74 -8.88 6.26
C ASN A 48 16.44 -7.44 6.67
N VAL A 49 16.79 -7.07 7.91
CA VAL A 49 16.52 -5.75 8.50
C VAL A 49 17.80 -5.19 9.13
N GLY A 50 18.02 -3.88 9.03
CA GLY A 50 19.17 -3.19 9.61
C GLY A 50 20.46 -3.38 8.81
N ASN A 51 20.34 -3.55 7.49
CA ASN A 51 21.50 -3.73 6.62
C ASN A 51 22.22 -2.39 6.36
N GLU A 52 23.55 -2.41 6.29
CA GLU A 52 24.34 -1.21 5.94
C GLU A 52 24.54 -1.02 4.43
N LEU A 53 24.49 -2.12 3.66
CA LEU A 53 24.89 -2.15 2.25
C LEU A 53 23.75 -2.48 1.28
N PHE A 54 22.74 -3.20 1.76
CA PHE A 54 21.60 -3.63 0.96
C PHE A 54 20.34 -3.06 1.58
N ARG A 55 19.29 -2.89 0.78
CA ARG A 55 18.00 -2.48 1.30
C ARG A 55 17.42 -3.55 2.20
N ASP A 56 16.66 -3.11 3.19
CA ASP A 56 15.86 -4.00 4.01
C ASP A 56 14.72 -4.64 3.20
N SER A 57 14.39 -5.88 3.57
CA SER A 57 13.34 -6.65 2.92
C SER A 57 12.56 -7.45 3.96
N TYR A 58 11.24 -7.45 3.83
CA TYR A 58 10.31 -8.18 4.67
C TYR A 58 9.70 -9.35 3.91
N ARG A 59 9.67 -10.53 4.52
CA ARG A 59 9.00 -11.70 3.93
C ARG A 59 7.54 -11.74 4.35
N ILE A 60 6.61 -11.74 3.39
CA ILE A 60 5.17 -11.87 3.66
C ILE A 60 4.90 -13.20 4.37
N ARG A 61 4.17 -13.14 5.48
CA ARG A 61 3.83 -14.28 6.34
C ARG A 61 2.38 -14.68 6.16
N GLU A 62 2.01 -15.83 6.72
CA GLU A 62 0.62 -16.33 6.64
C GLU A 62 -0.38 -15.36 7.28
N ASN A 63 0.00 -14.75 8.41
CA ASN A 63 -0.85 -13.79 9.13
C ASN A 63 -0.95 -12.41 8.45
N ASP A 64 -0.14 -12.14 7.41
CA ASP A 64 -0.19 -10.89 6.65
C ASP A 64 -1.24 -10.95 5.52
N VAL A 65 -1.63 -12.16 5.11
CA VAL A 65 -2.58 -12.40 4.01
C VAL A 65 -3.97 -12.67 4.57
N PHE A 66 -5.00 -12.03 4.02
CA PHE A 66 -6.37 -12.22 4.49
C PHE A 66 -7.00 -13.51 3.98
N ASP A 67 -7.95 -14.04 4.76
CA ASP A 67 -8.88 -15.06 4.28
C ASP A 67 -9.85 -14.44 3.27
N LEU A 68 -9.77 -14.90 2.02
CA LEU A 68 -10.58 -14.42 0.90
C LEU A 68 -11.83 -15.27 0.66
N ALA A 69 -12.21 -16.15 1.60
CA ALA A 69 -13.39 -17.00 1.48
C ALA A 69 -14.68 -16.22 1.14
N PHE A 70 -14.81 -14.96 1.59
CA PHE A 70 -15.98 -14.14 1.26
C PHE A 70 -16.06 -13.74 -0.23
N ILE A 71 -14.91 -13.60 -0.90
CA ILE A 71 -14.80 -13.38 -2.36
C ILE A 71 -15.05 -14.70 -3.09
N GLU A 72 -14.41 -15.78 -2.63
CA GLU A 72 -14.55 -17.11 -3.23
C GLU A 72 -15.98 -17.63 -3.15
N ASN A 73 -16.75 -17.25 -2.13
CA ASN A 73 -18.14 -17.67 -1.94
C ASN A 73 -19.17 -16.66 -2.48
N ASN A 74 -18.74 -15.58 -3.13
CA ASN A 74 -19.66 -14.60 -3.71
C ASN A 74 -20.23 -15.12 -5.04
N GLU A 75 -21.47 -15.62 -5.02
CA GLU A 75 -22.14 -16.18 -6.20
C GLU A 75 -22.28 -15.20 -7.37
N GLN A 76 -22.55 -13.92 -7.07
CA GLN A 76 -22.64 -12.89 -8.11
C GLN A 76 -21.27 -12.70 -8.79
N LEU A 77 -20.20 -12.60 -8.01
CA LEU A 77 -18.85 -12.47 -8.55
C LEU A 77 -18.46 -13.69 -9.38
N LYS A 78 -18.75 -14.92 -8.91
CA LYS A 78 -18.52 -16.15 -9.69
C LYS A 78 -19.20 -16.10 -11.05
N MET A 79 -20.46 -15.67 -11.09
CA MET A 79 -21.21 -15.54 -12.34
C MET A 79 -20.52 -14.59 -13.33
N TYR A 80 -20.08 -13.41 -12.88
CA TYR A 80 -19.40 -12.46 -13.77
C TYR A 80 -17.99 -12.90 -14.19
N ARG A 81 -17.29 -13.66 -13.35
CA ARG A 81 -16.02 -14.30 -13.73
C ARG A 81 -16.22 -15.32 -14.85
N GLU A 82 -17.29 -16.11 -14.79
CA GLU A 82 -17.63 -17.06 -15.86
C GLU A 82 -18.00 -16.33 -17.16
N ILE A 83 -18.77 -15.25 -17.08
CA ILE A 83 -19.09 -14.40 -18.25
C ILE A 83 -17.79 -13.85 -18.87
N ALA A 84 -16.90 -13.27 -18.06
CA ALA A 84 -15.62 -12.74 -18.55
C ALA A 84 -14.76 -13.83 -19.20
N HIS A 85 -14.72 -15.03 -18.61
CA HIS A 85 -14.01 -16.18 -19.17
C HIS A 85 -14.58 -16.59 -20.54
N GLN A 86 -15.91 -16.64 -20.69
CA GLN A 86 -16.57 -16.96 -21.96
C GLN A 86 -16.29 -15.91 -23.03
N LEU A 87 -16.33 -14.62 -22.68
CA LEU A 87 -16.00 -13.54 -23.61
C LEU A 87 -14.56 -13.68 -24.12
N ILE A 88 -13.59 -13.88 -23.23
CA ILE A 88 -12.18 -14.06 -23.60
C ILE A 88 -11.98 -15.32 -24.45
N ALA A 89 -12.72 -16.39 -24.18
CA ALA A 89 -12.66 -17.62 -24.97
C ALA A 89 -13.23 -17.43 -26.39
N GLN A 90 -14.23 -16.56 -26.56
CA GLN A 90 -14.80 -16.20 -27.86
C GLN A 90 -13.87 -15.28 -28.66
N ASP A 91 -13.32 -14.25 -28.01
CA ASP A 91 -12.32 -13.37 -28.59
C ASP A 91 -11.24 -13.01 -27.56
N TYR A 92 -10.02 -13.47 -27.82
CA TYR A 92 -8.87 -13.24 -26.96
C TYR A 92 -8.52 -11.76 -26.80
N SER A 93 -8.96 -10.88 -27.71
CA SER A 93 -8.77 -9.42 -27.59
C SER A 93 -9.39 -8.84 -26.32
N TYR A 94 -10.48 -9.44 -25.81
CA TYR A 94 -11.14 -9.03 -24.58
C TYR A 94 -10.26 -9.16 -23.33
N ARG A 95 -9.17 -9.95 -23.40
CA ARG A 95 -8.19 -10.03 -22.32
C ARG A 95 -7.50 -8.69 -22.05
N ASN A 96 -7.44 -7.81 -23.06
CA ASN A 96 -6.86 -6.47 -22.94
C ASN A 96 -7.89 -5.41 -22.52
N ASN A 97 -9.18 -5.75 -22.42
CA ASN A 97 -10.21 -4.83 -21.94
C ASN A 97 -10.15 -4.77 -20.40
N PRO A 98 -9.82 -3.63 -19.77
CA PRO A 98 -9.66 -3.56 -18.32
C PRO A 98 -10.91 -3.99 -17.53
N ALA A 99 -12.10 -3.71 -18.05
CA ALA A 99 -13.36 -4.06 -17.40
C ALA A 99 -13.62 -5.58 -17.40
N ILE A 100 -13.11 -6.31 -18.40
CA ILE A 100 -13.23 -7.76 -18.49
C ILE A 100 -12.06 -8.43 -17.77
N ALA A 101 -10.84 -7.90 -17.97
CA ALA A 101 -9.61 -8.38 -17.36
C ALA A 101 -9.68 -8.39 -15.82
N ALA A 102 -10.39 -7.42 -15.22
CA ALA A 102 -10.61 -7.36 -13.78
C ALA A 102 -11.34 -8.58 -13.20
N PHE A 103 -12.05 -9.37 -14.01
CA PHE A 103 -12.75 -10.59 -13.61
C PHE A 103 -12.05 -11.88 -14.08
N ALA A 104 -10.92 -11.77 -14.78
CA ALA A 104 -10.26 -12.90 -15.42
C ALA A 104 -9.11 -13.47 -14.55
N GLY A 105 -8.78 -14.74 -14.77
CA GLY A 105 -7.67 -15.39 -14.09
C GLY A 105 -7.89 -15.47 -12.58
N ASN A 106 -6.89 -15.05 -11.79
CA ASN A 106 -6.96 -14.99 -10.33
C ASN A 106 -7.38 -13.61 -9.79
N HIS A 107 -7.70 -12.65 -10.67
CA HIS A 107 -8.07 -11.30 -10.29
C HIS A 107 -9.55 -11.19 -9.92
N PHE A 108 -9.87 -10.16 -9.16
CA PHE A 108 -11.23 -9.66 -9.01
C PHE A 108 -11.22 -8.14 -8.80
N PRO A 109 -12.31 -7.42 -9.11
CA PRO A 109 -12.33 -5.98 -8.92
C PRO A 109 -12.20 -5.57 -7.46
N GLY A 110 -11.35 -4.59 -7.18
CA GLY A 110 -11.08 -4.13 -5.81
C GLY A 110 -10.06 -4.98 -5.04
N GLU A 111 -9.40 -5.95 -5.66
CA GLU A 111 -8.31 -6.72 -5.01
C GLU A 111 -7.21 -5.81 -4.45
N SER A 112 -6.86 -4.74 -5.16
CA SER A 112 -5.83 -3.79 -4.74
C SER A 112 -6.18 -3.06 -3.45
N ILE A 113 -7.46 -2.87 -3.16
CA ILE A 113 -7.95 -2.29 -1.91
C ILE A 113 -7.68 -3.25 -0.75
N LEU A 114 -7.85 -4.56 -0.95
CA LEU A 114 -7.51 -5.56 0.07
C LEU A 114 -6.00 -5.66 0.28
N VAL A 115 -5.22 -5.73 -0.80
CA VAL A 115 -3.75 -5.80 -0.70
C VAL A 115 -3.19 -4.53 -0.04
N THR A 116 -3.72 -3.35 -0.38
CA THR A 116 -3.42 -2.10 0.32
C THR A 116 -3.57 -2.25 1.83
N ARG A 117 -4.66 -2.89 2.28
CA ARG A 117 -4.91 -3.13 3.69
C ARG A 117 -3.94 -4.15 4.30
N MET A 118 -3.55 -5.19 3.57
CA MET A 118 -2.55 -6.16 4.01
C MET A 118 -1.17 -5.50 4.18
N VAL A 119 -0.73 -4.72 3.20
CA VAL A 119 0.53 -3.94 3.26
C VAL A 119 0.49 -2.94 4.43
N TYR A 120 -0.66 -2.29 4.67
CA TYR A 120 -0.84 -1.41 5.83
C TYR A 120 -0.60 -2.12 7.18
N GLU A 121 -1.03 -3.38 7.33
CA GLU A 121 -0.75 -4.12 8.57
C GLU A 121 0.74 -4.47 8.72
N ILE A 122 1.45 -4.77 7.62
CA ILE A 122 2.92 -4.94 7.63
C ILE A 122 3.59 -3.64 8.09
N ILE A 123 3.21 -2.49 7.52
CA ILE A 123 3.76 -1.16 7.88
C ILE A 123 3.56 -0.87 9.37
N LYS A 124 2.40 -1.23 9.90
CA LYS A 124 2.07 -1.09 11.32
C LYS A 124 2.91 -2.03 12.18
N HIS A 125 3.10 -3.28 11.78
CA HIS A 125 3.91 -4.27 12.48
C HIS A 125 5.40 -3.86 12.51
N LEU A 126 5.94 -3.37 11.39
CA LEU A 126 7.31 -2.89 11.27
C LEU A 126 7.52 -1.46 11.81
N ASN A 127 6.44 -0.78 12.18
CA ASN A 127 6.45 0.60 12.69
C ASN A 127 7.16 1.61 11.76
N LEU A 128 7.05 1.42 10.43
CA LEU A 128 7.78 2.24 9.45
C LEU A 128 7.43 3.73 9.55
N ALA A 129 6.18 4.03 9.90
CA ALA A 129 5.70 5.39 10.04
C ALA A 129 6.40 6.19 11.17
N ALA A 130 7.16 5.54 12.07
CA ALA A 130 7.92 6.21 13.11
C ALA A 130 8.94 7.22 12.56
N ALA A 131 9.53 6.93 11.40
CA ALA A 131 10.52 7.77 10.76
C ALA A 131 9.93 8.96 9.97
N ILE A 132 8.60 9.01 9.80
CA ILE A 132 7.88 10.05 9.07
C ILE A 132 7.22 11.02 10.07
N PRO A 133 7.85 12.12 10.51
CA PRO A 133 7.25 13.01 11.50
C PRO A 133 6.09 13.83 10.93
N ALA A 134 5.06 14.10 11.74
CA ALA A 134 3.88 14.85 11.32
C ALA A 134 4.22 16.28 10.82
N SER A 135 5.25 16.91 11.37
CA SER A 135 5.74 18.24 10.96
C SER A 135 6.44 18.25 9.59
N ARG A 136 6.60 17.08 8.95
CA ARG A 136 7.12 16.95 7.59
C ARG A 136 6.06 16.60 6.56
N LEU A 137 4.81 16.52 6.97
CA LEU A 137 3.69 16.29 6.07
C LEU A 137 3.17 17.63 5.54
N ALA A 138 3.10 17.76 4.22
CA ALA A 138 2.66 18.98 3.56
C ALA A 138 1.74 18.70 2.37
N PHE A 139 0.93 19.67 1.96
CA PHE A 139 0.10 19.59 0.75
C PHE A 139 0.23 20.88 -0.06
N PHE A 140 -0.15 20.87 -1.33
CA PHE A 140 -0.11 22.06 -2.17
C PHE A 140 -1.16 23.08 -1.74
N LYS A 141 -0.79 24.35 -1.61
CA LYS A 141 -1.68 25.44 -1.19
C LYS A 141 -1.99 26.44 -2.29
N LYS A 142 -0.99 26.78 -3.11
CA LYS A 142 -1.11 27.81 -4.16
C LYS A 142 -0.08 27.61 -5.24
N GLU A 143 -0.42 28.01 -6.46
CA GLU A 143 0.55 28.18 -7.52
C GLU A 143 1.48 29.37 -7.22
N GLN A 144 2.72 29.26 -7.65
CA GLN A 144 3.75 30.30 -7.59
C GLN A 144 4.45 30.38 -8.95
N VAL A 145 5.13 31.51 -9.22
CA VAL A 145 5.77 31.80 -10.51
C VAL A 145 6.70 30.66 -10.99
N ASN A 146 7.35 29.92 -10.08
CA ASN A 146 8.28 28.84 -10.38
C ASN A 146 7.91 27.49 -9.73
N GLY A 147 6.63 27.22 -9.47
CA GLY A 147 6.19 25.92 -8.94
C GLY A 147 5.01 26.01 -7.99
N MET A 148 4.88 25.02 -7.11
CA MET A 148 3.79 24.95 -6.14
C MET A 148 4.27 25.35 -4.75
N GLY A 149 3.55 26.26 -4.09
CA GLY A 149 3.69 26.49 -2.66
C GLY A 149 3.04 25.38 -1.86
N VAL A 150 3.70 24.94 -0.80
CA VAL A 150 3.18 23.92 0.12
C VAL A 150 2.77 24.53 1.46
N GLU A 151 1.89 23.84 2.17
CA GLU A 151 1.53 24.11 3.56
C GLU A 151 1.67 22.84 4.40
N PHE A 152 2.30 22.97 5.56
CA PHE A 152 2.50 21.86 6.48
C PHE A 152 1.25 21.64 7.33
N ILE A 153 0.92 20.36 7.58
CA ILE A 153 -0.33 19.99 8.27
C ILE A 153 -0.39 20.52 9.70
N ASP A 154 0.75 20.60 10.40
CA ASP A 154 0.85 21.12 11.76
C ASP A 154 0.49 22.61 11.82
N GLN A 155 0.95 23.40 10.87
CA GLN A 155 0.61 24.82 10.72
C GLN A 155 -0.88 25.00 10.43
N THR A 156 -1.45 24.17 9.56
CA THR A 156 -2.89 24.22 9.27
C THR A 156 -3.73 23.87 10.49
N MET A 157 -3.34 22.82 11.23
CA MET A 157 -4.03 22.41 12.45
C MET A 157 -3.96 23.47 13.54
N SER A 158 -2.77 24.03 13.78
CA SER A 158 -2.61 25.06 14.81
C SER A 158 -3.41 26.33 14.46
N ALA A 159 -3.39 26.75 13.19
CA ALA A 159 -4.20 27.87 12.71
C ALA A 159 -5.70 27.64 12.85
N ALA A 160 -6.19 26.41 12.62
CA ALA A 160 -7.61 26.05 12.72
C ALA A 160 -8.22 26.20 14.13
N VAL A 161 -7.37 26.29 15.15
CA VAL A 161 -7.76 26.53 16.56
C VAL A 161 -7.13 27.80 17.15
N GLY A 162 -6.47 28.63 16.34
CA GLY A 162 -5.83 29.87 16.81
C GLY A 162 -4.66 29.65 17.77
N SER A 163 -3.93 28.55 17.63
CA SER A 163 -2.79 28.15 18.46
C SER A 163 -1.48 28.14 17.65
N ILE A 164 -0.35 28.18 18.36
CA ILE A 164 0.98 27.88 17.80
C ILE A 164 1.35 26.40 17.96
N ASP A 165 0.68 25.68 18.86
CA ASP A 165 0.88 24.25 19.09
C ASP A 165 -0.20 23.46 18.35
N ALA A 166 0.21 22.61 17.41
CA ALA A 166 -0.69 21.75 16.65
C ALA A 166 -1.42 20.73 17.54
N ASN A 167 -0.86 20.33 18.69
CA ASN A 167 -1.53 19.41 19.61
C ASN A 167 -2.79 20.02 20.24
N ALA A 168 -2.88 21.36 20.31
CA ALA A 168 -4.08 22.05 20.75
C ALA A 168 -5.30 21.76 19.86
N PHE A 169 -5.09 21.30 18.62
CA PHE A 169 -6.17 20.85 17.74
C PHE A 169 -6.97 19.68 18.33
N PHE A 170 -6.29 18.81 19.09
CA PHE A 170 -6.87 17.63 19.74
C PHE A 170 -7.30 17.88 21.18
N ALA A 171 -7.19 19.13 21.67
CA ALA A 171 -7.61 19.45 23.03
C ALA A 171 -9.10 19.13 23.22
N GLU A 172 -9.46 18.71 24.44
CA GLU A 172 -10.84 18.41 24.78
C GLU A 172 -11.74 19.63 24.52
N GLY A 173 -12.87 19.40 23.85
CA GLY A 173 -13.84 20.45 23.54
C GLY A 173 -13.61 21.20 22.22
N THR A 174 -12.55 20.94 21.45
CA THR A 174 -12.40 21.52 20.11
C THR A 174 -13.47 20.99 19.15
N ASN A 175 -13.85 19.72 19.28
CA ASN A 175 -14.84 19.01 18.47
C ASN A 175 -14.69 19.30 16.97
N LYS A 176 -13.44 19.27 16.49
CA LYS A 176 -13.06 19.61 15.12
C LYS A 176 -12.44 18.42 14.41
N ALA A 177 -12.61 18.40 13.10
CA ALA A 177 -11.83 17.58 12.19
C ALA A 177 -11.26 18.47 11.09
N LEU A 178 -10.00 18.20 10.70
CA LEU A 178 -9.38 18.78 9.52
C LEU A 178 -9.64 17.84 8.35
N THR A 179 -10.24 18.35 7.29
CA THR A 179 -10.48 17.61 6.05
C THR A 179 -9.54 18.11 4.97
N ILE A 180 -8.90 17.20 4.25
CA ILE A 180 -8.08 17.50 3.07
C ILE A 180 -8.66 16.66 1.93
N THR A 181 -9.29 17.32 0.96
CA THR A 181 -10.04 16.66 -0.12
C THR A 181 -9.39 16.96 -1.46
N PHE A 182 -8.93 15.91 -2.14
CA PHE A 182 -8.44 15.94 -3.50
C PHE A 182 -9.57 15.58 -4.45
N GLU A 183 -9.71 16.34 -5.52
CA GLU A 183 -10.65 16.08 -6.60
C GLU A 183 -9.86 15.84 -7.88
N GLU A 184 -10.30 14.86 -8.67
CA GLU A 184 -9.66 14.48 -9.92
C GLU A 184 -9.46 15.69 -10.86
N GLY A 185 -8.24 15.86 -11.35
CA GLY A 185 -7.87 16.98 -12.22
C GLY A 185 -7.57 18.31 -11.50
N ILE A 186 -7.68 18.37 -10.16
CA ILE A 186 -7.40 19.57 -9.36
C ILE A 186 -6.13 19.36 -8.54
N ALA A 187 -5.11 20.21 -8.77
CA ALA A 187 -3.80 20.09 -8.12
C ALA A 187 -3.78 20.55 -6.65
N ILE A 188 -4.62 21.52 -6.28
CA ILE A 188 -4.69 22.08 -4.93
C ILE A 188 -5.90 21.45 -4.20
N PRO A 189 -5.70 20.71 -3.10
CA PRO A 189 -6.81 20.15 -2.34
C PRO A 189 -7.66 21.21 -1.66
N TYR A 190 -8.93 20.87 -1.43
CA TYR A 190 -9.81 21.64 -0.56
C TYR A 190 -9.54 21.29 0.89
N VAL A 191 -9.11 22.28 1.69
CA VAL A 191 -8.76 22.07 3.10
C VAL A 191 -9.69 22.88 4.00
N GLN A 192 -10.32 22.20 4.97
CA GLN A 192 -11.34 22.81 5.85
C GLN A 192 -11.26 22.26 7.28
N SER A 193 -11.63 23.09 8.26
CA SER A 193 -11.92 22.63 9.61
C SER A 193 -13.44 22.57 9.78
N VAL A 194 -13.95 21.37 10.08
CA VAL A 194 -15.38 21.11 10.27
C VAL A 194 -15.64 20.61 11.69
N ARG A 195 -16.89 20.71 12.14
CA ARG A 195 -17.30 20.12 13.41
C ARG A 195 -17.32 18.60 13.32
N CYS A 196 -16.72 17.92 14.29
CA CYS A 196 -16.71 16.47 14.45
C CYS A 196 -16.76 16.14 15.94
N ASP A 197 -17.90 15.61 16.39
CA ASP A 197 -18.21 15.37 17.80
C ASP A 197 -17.76 13.98 18.30
N GLY A 198 -17.16 13.16 17.42
CA GLY A 198 -16.60 11.87 17.81
C GLY A 198 -16.47 10.87 16.66
N GLU A 199 -16.08 9.65 17.02
CA GLU A 199 -15.70 8.60 16.07
C GLU A 199 -16.79 8.24 15.05
N LYS A 200 -18.06 8.16 15.47
CA LYS A 200 -19.17 7.84 14.55
C LYS A 200 -19.30 8.90 13.44
N GLN A 201 -19.23 10.18 13.82
CA GLN A 201 -19.30 11.27 12.85
C GLN A 201 -18.04 11.29 11.96
N TRP A 202 -16.87 11.03 12.54
CA TRP A 202 -15.62 10.89 11.79
C TRP A 202 -15.72 9.81 10.71
N LYS A 203 -16.20 8.59 11.05
CA LYS A 203 -16.37 7.50 10.07
C LYS A 203 -17.32 7.88 8.94
N SER A 204 -18.47 8.47 9.29
CA SER A 204 -19.45 8.91 8.30
C SER A 204 -18.92 10.05 7.41
N LEU A 205 -18.18 11.00 7.99
CA LEU A 205 -17.56 12.10 7.26
C LEU A 205 -16.50 11.59 6.27
N LEU A 206 -15.60 10.72 6.73
CA LEU A 206 -14.57 10.11 5.89
C LEU A 206 -15.19 9.32 4.73
N LEU A 207 -16.23 8.53 4.99
CA LEU A 207 -16.95 7.80 3.95
C LEU A 207 -17.63 8.74 2.95
N ALA A 208 -18.30 9.79 3.42
CA ALA A 208 -19.04 10.72 2.56
C ALA A 208 -18.11 11.54 1.64
N LEU A 209 -16.93 11.92 2.13
CA LEU A 209 -15.96 12.71 1.37
C LEU A 209 -15.16 11.90 0.34
N ASN A 210 -15.20 10.56 0.43
CA ASN A 210 -14.56 9.65 -0.55
C ASN A 210 -15.55 9.07 -1.58
N LYS A 211 -16.79 9.57 -1.61
CA LYS A 211 -17.73 9.28 -2.70
C LYS A 211 -17.47 10.19 -3.89
N ASP A 212 -17.63 9.63 -5.09
CA ASP A 212 -17.60 10.38 -6.35
C ASP A 212 -18.56 11.56 -6.32
N THR A 213 -18.21 12.66 -7.00
CA THR A 213 -19.09 13.82 -7.12
C THR A 213 -20.31 13.49 -7.98
N PRO A 214 -21.38 14.30 -7.94
CA PRO A 214 -22.51 14.15 -8.87
C PRO A 214 -22.11 14.26 -10.36
N SER A 215 -20.99 14.92 -10.67
CA SER A 215 -20.42 14.99 -12.03
C SER A 215 -19.61 13.75 -12.42
N GLY A 216 -19.40 12.81 -11.50
CA GLY A 216 -18.62 11.59 -11.70
C GLY A 216 -17.12 11.73 -11.39
N SER A 217 -16.66 12.91 -10.98
CA SER A 217 -15.25 13.13 -10.63
C SER A 217 -14.89 12.37 -9.35
N LYS A 218 -13.75 11.68 -9.34
CA LYS A 218 -13.28 10.98 -8.16
C LYS A 218 -12.86 11.97 -7.06
N ARG A 219 -13.19 11.65 -5.81
CA ARG A 219 -12.71 12.37 -4.63
C ARG A 219 -11.95 11.44 -3.71
N ARG A 220 -10.81 11.90 -3.22
CA ARG A 220 -9.98 11.23 -2.22
C ARG A 220 -9.76 12.17 -1.05
N SER A 221 -10.12 11.74 0.15
CA SER A 221 -10.17 12.65 1.30
C SER A 221 -9.58 12.04 2.57
N ILE A 222 -8.84 12.88 3.29
CA ILE A 222 -8.31 12.60 4.63
C ILE A 222 -9.15 13.36 5.65
N VAL A 223 -9.40 12.74 6.81
CA VAL A 223 -10.09 13.37 7.94
C VAL A 223 -9.27 13.14 9.21
N ILE A 224 -8.69 14.21 9.76
CA ILE A 224 -7.92 14.19 11.00
C ILE A 224 -8.76 14.75 12.14
N HIS A 225 -9.19 13.90 13.07
CA HIS A 225 -9.97 14.29 14.25
C HIS A 225 -9.20 14.02 15.56
N SER A 226 -8.31 13.04 15.56
CA SER A 226 -7.55 12.57 16.72
C SER A 226 -6.07 12.36 16.38
N PRO A 227 -5.18 12.23 17.40
CA PRO A 227 -3.79 11.87 17.18
C PRO A 227 -3.62 10.53 16.45
N SER A 228 -4.57 9.59 16.63
CA SER A 228 -4.55 8.31 15.94
C SER A 228 -4.76 8.46 14.43
N ASP A 229 -5.47 9.49 13.99
CA ASP A 229 -5.67 9.79 12.57
C ASP A 229 -4.39 10.34 11.94
N LEU A 230 -3.61 11.17 12.67
CA LEU A 230 -2.29 11.57 12.19
C LEU A 230 -1.35 10.37 12.05
N MET A 231 -1.41 9.41 12.98
CA MET A 231 -0.65 8.17 12.87
C MET A 231 -1.07 7.36 11.64
N ARG A 232 -2.38 7.29 11.34
CA ARG A 232 -2.89 6.66 10.11
C ARG A 232 -2.40 7.36 8.85
N LEU A 233 -2.38 8.70 8.84
CA LEU A 233 -1.86 9.48 7.71
C LEU A 233 -0.37 9.22 7.46
N ARG A 234 0.45 9.20 8.51
CA ARG A 234 1.87 8.84 8.41
C ARG A 234 2.06 7.42 7.88
N ARG A 235 1.20 6.47 8.26
CA ARG A 235 1.21 5.11 7.69
C ARG A 235 0.75 5.07 6.24
N ALA A 236 -0.19 5.91 5.82
CA ALA A 236 -0.61 6.03 4.43
C ALA A 236 0.51 6.60 3.55
N VAL A 237 1.34 7.50 4.08
CA VAL A 237 2.57 7.95 3.40
C VAL A 237 3.57 6.80 3.29
N ALA A 238 3.89 6.12 4.40
CA ALA A 238 4.77 4.93 4.36
C ALA A 238 4.25 3.84 3.40
N LEU A 239 2.92 3.72 3.26
CA LEU A 239 2.30 2.80 2.32
C LEU A 239 2.60 3.18 0.88
N LYS A 240 2.51 4.46 0.54
CA LYS A 240 2.94 4.96 -0.76
C LYS A 240 4.41 4.65 -1.01
N ASP A 241 5.29 4.94 -0.05
CA ASP A 241 6.73 4.71 -0.20
C ASP A 241 7.06 3.21 -0.39
N VAL A 242 6.37 2.31 0.33
CA VAL A 242 6.48 0.85 0.13
C VAL A 242 5.98 0.45 -1.26
N VAL A 243 4.83 0.95 -1.70
CA VAL A 243 4.25 0.61 -3.02
C VAL A 243 5.17 1.08 -4.13
N ASP A 244 5.61 2.34 -4.10
CA ASP A 244 6.51 2.91 -5.10
C ASP A 244 7.84 2.14 -5.21
N LEU A 245 8.37 1.66 -4.09
CA LEU A 245 9.61 0.88 -4.06
C LEU A 245 9.47 -0.53 -4.66
N ASN A 246 8.26 -1.08 -4.72
CA ASN A 246 8.01 -2.49 -5.03
C ASN A 246 7.32 -2.73 -6.40
N ASN A 247 7.48 -1.80 -7.35
CA ASN A 247 6.83 -1.76 -8.68
C ASN A 247 5.45 -1.07 -8.70
N GLY A 248 5.20 -0.15 -7.78
CA GLY A 248 4.01 0.69 -7.79
C GLY A 248 2.72 -0.13 -7.66
N SER A 249 1.67 0.26 -8.39
CA SER A 249 0.36 -0.38 -8.28
C SER A 249 0.34 -1.87 -8.58
N GLU A 250 1.35 -2.41 -9.30
CA GLU A 250 1.46 -3.85 -9.55
C GLU A 250 1.72 -4.65 -8.26
N THR A 251 2.40 -4.06 -7.26
CA THR A 251 2.57 -4.67 -5.92
C THR A 251 1.24 -4.92 -5.23
N LEU A 252 0.20 -4.15 -5.60
CA LEU A 252 -1.12 -4.24 -5.00
C LEU A 252 -1.99 -5.32 -5.65
N ALA A 253 -1.45 -6.18 -6.51
CA ALA A 253 -2.18 -7.33 -7.05
C ALA A 253 -1.99 -8.57 -6.14
N LEU A 254 -3.02 -9.42 -6.02
CA LEU A 254 -2.97 -10.58 -5.13
C LEU A 254 -1.94 -11.63 -5.53
N ASP A 255 -1.65 -11.75 -6.82
CA ASP A 255 -0.59 -12.62 -7.34
C ASP A 255 0.82 -12.12 -6.99
N GLN A 256 0.98 -10.82 -6.75
CA GLN A 256 2.21 -10.18 -6.29
C GLN A 256 2.30 -10.04 -4.76
N PHE A 257 1.27 -10.47 -4.02
CA PHE A 257 1.23 -10.42 -2.56
C PHE A 257 0.87 -11.79 -1.95
N SER A 258 1.84 -12.71 -2.04
CA SER A 258 1.71 -14.10 -1.60
C SER A 258 2.69 -14.44 -0.48
N VAL A 259 2.31 -15.40 0.38
CA VAL A 259 3.16 -15.90 1.47
C VAL A 259 4.53 -16.34 0.95
N GLY A 260 5.60 -15.86 1.60
CA GLY A 260 6.98 -16.15 1.26
C GLY A 260 7.61 -15.21 0.23
N GLN A 261 6.83 -14.35 -0.45
CA GLN A 261 7.39 -13.28 -1.27
C GLN A 261 8.03 -12.21 -0.38
N TYR A 262 9.02 -11.51 -0.93
CA TYR A 262 9.73 -10.44 -0.25
C TYR A 262 9.26 -9.09 -0.77
N VAL A 263 9.00 -8.17 0.15
CA VAL A 263 8.70 -6.76 -0.11
C VAL A 263 9.88 -5.93 0.40
N LEU A 264 10.41 -5.06 -0.44
CA LEU A 264 11.44 -4.11 -0.05
C LEU A 264 10.86 -3.08 0.92
N VAL A 265 11.63 -2.74 1.94
CA VAL A 265 11.24 -1.78 2.98
C VAL A 265 11.95 -0.45 2.69
N PRO A 266 11.24 0.68 2.65
CA PRO A 266 11.86 1.98 2.44
C PRO A 266 12.66 2.42 3.68
N GLU A 267 13.76 3.11 3.41
CA GLU A 267 14.57 3.79 4.43
C GLU A 267 14.20 5.27 4.42
N GLU A 268 13.42 5.70 5.41
CA GLU A 268 12.93 7.07 5.50
C GLU A 268 13.94 8.01 6.19
N ASP A 269 14.26 9.13 5.56
CA ASP A 269 14.98 10.24 6.22
C ASP A 269 13.96 11.10 7.00
N PRO A 270 14.04 11.23 8.34
CA PRO A 270 13.13 12.06 9.12
C PRO A 270 13.13 13.56 8.75
N LYS A 271 14.09 14.01 7.93
CA LYS A 271 14.14 15.38 7.40
C LYS A 271 13.40 15.55 6.08
N GLN A 272 13.12 14.44 5.38
CA GLN A 272 12.37 14.45 4.13
C GLN A 272 10.99 15.06 4.34
N VAL A 273 10.56 15.88 3.37
CA VAL A 273 9.20 16.42 3.34
C VAL A 273 8.37 15.48 2.47
N HIS A 274 7.23 15.03 2.99
CA HIS A 274 6.31 14.15 2.28
C HIS A 274 5.10 14.97 1.83
N ILE A 275 4.87 15.00 0.52
CA ILE A 275 3.69 15.64 -0.05
C ILE A 275 2.51 14.67 0.06
N ILE A 276 1.49 15.08 0.80
CA ILE A 276 0.19 14.43 0.83
C ILE A 276 -0.52 14.77 -0.49
N ASP A 277 -0.87 13.74 -1.25
CA ASP A 277 -1.61 13.84 -2.50
C ASP A 277 -2.86 12.94 -2.48
N ALA A 278 -3.53 12.84 -3.63
CA ALA A 278 -4.75 12.05 -3.79
C ALA A 278 -4.52 10.56 -3.50
N GLU A 279 -3.33 10.04 -3.79
CA GLU A 279 -2.98 8.63 -3.58
C GLU A 279 -2.80 8.34 -2.09
N VAL A 280 -2.07 9.21 -1.37
CA VAL A 280 -1.98 9.13 0.10
C VAL A 280 -3.38 9.22 0.73
N ALA A 281 -4.26 10.06 0.20
CA ALA A 281 -5.64 10.16 0.67
C ALA A 281 -6.48 8.90 0.39
N GLU A 282 -6.26 8.24 -0.74
CA GLU A 282 -6.87 6.94 -1.08
C GLU A 282 -6.42 5.84 -0.12
N TYR A 283 -5.10 5.72 0.10
CA TYR A 283 -4.53 4.80 1.07
C TYR A 283 -5.07 5.06 2.48
N PHE A 284 -5.15 6.33 2.90
CA PHE A 284 -5.75 6.72 4.18
C PHE A 284 -7.19 6.20 4.32
N TYR A 285 -8.02 6.39 3.28
CA TYR A 285 -9.40 5.92 3.25
C TYR A 285 -9.49 4.39 3.37
N HIS A 286 -8.64 3.66 2.63
CA HIS A 286 -8.57 2.19 2.70
C HIS A 286 -8.12 1.70 4.09
N THR A 287 -7.40 2.49 4.90
CA THR A 287 -7.07 2.08 6.28
C THR A 287 -8.28 1.91 7.21
N GLU A 288 -9.44 2.47 6.88
CA GLU A 288 -10.67 2.30 7.69
C GLU A 288 -11.77 1.59 6.89
N HIS A 289 -12.00 2.01 5.65
CA HIS A 289 -13.15 1.62 4.87
C HIS A 289 -12.84 0.62 3.75
N TYR A 290 -11.70 -0.10 3.81
CA TYR A 290 -11.29 -1.04 2.76
C TYR A 290 -12.42 -2.01 2.34
N TYR A 291 -13.15 -2.57 3.31
CA TYR A 291 -14.21 -3.55 3.01
C TYR A 291 -15.36 -2.90 2.22
N ALA A 292 -15.84 -1.74 2.68
CA ALA A 292 -16.90 -1.01 1.99
C ALA A 292 -16.44 -0.54 0.60
N ALA A 293 -15.19 -0.09 0.48
CA ALA A 293 -14.58 0.32 -0.78
C ALA A 293 -14.44 -0.84 -1.76
N THR A 294 -14.05 -2.02 -1.27
CA THR A 294 -13.94 -3.25 -2.09
C THR A 294 -15.31 -3.66 -2.64
N LEU A 295 -16.35 -3.65 -1.80
CA LEU A 295 -17.71 -3.97 -2.27
C LEU A 295 -18.25 -2.96 -3.28
N ASP A 296 -17.96 -1.66 -3.09
CA ASP A 296 -18.33 -0.61 -4.05
C ASP A 296 -17.63 -0.83 -5.40
N GLU A 297 -16.34 -1.17 -5.40
CA GLU A 297 -15.56 -1.43 -6.61
C GLU A 297 -16.03 -2.67 -7.37
N ILE A 298 -16.36 -3.76 -6.64
CA ILE A 298 -16.98 -4.95 -7.22
C ILE A 298 -18.29 -4.59 -7.90
N LYS A 299 -19.16 -3.85 -7.21
CA LYS A 299 -20.45 -3.46 -7.76
C LYS A 299 -20.29 -2.57 -9.01
N LYS A 300 -19.46 -1.53 -8.94
CA LYS A 300 -19.18 -0.64 -10.08
C LYS A 300 -18.66 -1.42 -11.28
N SER A 301 -17.75 -2.36 -11.05
CA SER A 301 -17.17 -3.18 -12.12
C SER A 301 -18.18 -4.14 -12.74
N ILE A 302 -19.10 -4.69 -11.94
CA ILE A 302 -20.22 -5.49 -12.42
C ILE A 302 -21.12 -4.63 -13.31
N ASP A 303 -21.54 -3.45 -12.84
CA ASP A 303 -22.39 -2.53 -13.61
C ASP A 303 -21.74 -2.14 -14.95
N ILE A 304 -20.41 -2.02 -15.01
CA ILE A 304 -19.66 -1.74 -16.24
C ILE A 304 -19.67 -2.97 -17.16
N LEU A 305 -19.39 -4.16 -16.63
CA LEU A 305 -19.36 -5.39 -17.41
C LEU A 305 -20.73 -5.74 -17.99
N GLU A 306 -21.81 -5.55 -17.22
CA GLU A 306 -23.19 -5.71 -17.69
C GLU A 306 -23.46 -4.85 -18.92
N ARG A 307 -23.11 -3.55 -18.89
CA ARG A 307 -23.29 -2.65 -20.04
C ARG A 307 -22.49 -3.09 -21.26
N ILE A 308 -21.28 -3.64 -21.06
CA ILE A 308 -20.48 -4.18 -22.16
C ILE A 308 -21.21 -5.38 -22.77
N VAL A 309 -21.67 -6.31 -21.95
CA VAL A 309 -22.39 -7.51 -22.39
C VAL A 309 -23.69 -7.16 -23.14
N GLU A 310 -24.46 -6.19 -22.64
CA GLU A 310 -25.69 -5.71 -23.30
C GLU A 310 -25.44 -5.09 -24.69
N GLN A 311 -24.24 -4.55 -24.93
CA GLN A 311 -23.85 -3.95 -26.20
C GLN A 311 -23.28 -4.97 -27.19
N LEU A 312 -23.00 -6.20 -26.75
CA LEU A 312 -22.52 -7.24 -27.65
C LEU A 312 -23.66 -7.69 -28.57
N PRO A 313 -23.40 -7.85 -29.88
CA PRO A 313 -24.39 -8.39 -30.78
C PRO A 313 -24.78 -9.79 -30.32
N ALA A 314 -26.09 -10.07 -30.22
CA ALA A 314 -26.57 -11.40 -29.93
C ALA A 314 -26.01 -12.37 -30.98
N HIS A 315 -25.12 -13.26 -30.56
CA HIS A 315 -24.64 -14.34 -31.41
C HIS A 315 -25.77 -15.37 -31.52
N ASN A 316 -26.43 -15.40 -32.69
CA ASN A 316 -27.33 -16.48 -33.11
C ASN A 316 -26.57 -17.79 -33.32
#